data_AF-A0A971KHH9-F1
#
_entry.id   AF-A0A971KHH9-F1
#
_cell.length_a   1.000
_cell.length_b   1.000
_cell.length_c   1.000
_cell.angle_alpha   90.00
_cell.angle_beta   90.00
_cell.angle_gamma   90.00
#
_symmetry.space_group_name_H-M   'P 1'
#
loop_
_entity.id
_entity.type
_entity.pdbx_description
1 polymer ?
#
loop_
_entity_poly.entity_id
_entity_poly.type
_entity_poly.pdbx_seq_one_letter_code
_entity_poly.pdbx_strand_id
1 'polypeptide(L)'
;MLTSKERILRCLHHEPIDRVPISTYELVGWNLDSWENRTPAYHQLMEVIRKKTDCFYMANPTLIEPSNPYIQTESRVIGRQTFTTTTFTHRHGSFSTQYRQDAGLHTRWKIRHLLNEISDIDDYLSIPYFEPSIDMSSFNRQKEDLADHGVMMIS
;
A
#
# COMPACT_ATOMS: atom_id res chain seq x y z
N MET A 1 30.31 13.47 4.82
CA MET A 1 28.87 13.59 5.06
C MET A 1 28.31 12.20 5.22
N LEU A 2 27.30 12.02 6.07
CA LEU A 2 26.63 10.74 6.27
C LEU A 2 25.84 10.36 5.01
N THR A 3 25.65 9.07 4.77
CA THR A 3 24.68 8.62 3.76
C THR A 3 23.25 8.90 4.24
N SER A 4 22.27 8.79 3.34
CA SER A 4 20.84 8.94 3.69
C SER A 4 20.44 7.90 4.74
N LYS A 5 20.81 6.64 4.53
CA LYS A 5 20.58 5.54 5.47
C LYS A 5 21.22 5.77 6.84
N GLU A 6 22.49 6.13 6.89
CA GLU A 6 23.20 6.40 8.15
C GLU A 6 22.53 7.55 8.91
N ARG A 7 22.24 8.66 8.22
CA ARG A 7 21.61 9.83 8.83
C ARG A 7 20.24 9.49 9.42
N ILE A 8 19.42 8.74 8.70
CA ILE A 8 18.11 8.31 9.20
C ILE A 8 18.26 7.43 10.43
N LEU A 9 19.08 6.37 10.37
CA LEU A 9 19.23 5.44 11.49
C LEU A 9 19.81 6.13 12.74
N ARG A 10 20.83 6.97 12.58
CA ARG A 10 21.38 7.77 13.68
C ARG A 10 20.35 8.71 14.29
N CYS A 11 19.56 9.39 13.46
CA CYS A 11 18.48 10.27 13.92
C CYS A 11 17.47 9.50 14.79
N LEU A 12 17.07 8.29 14.36
CA LEU A 12 16.15 7.43 15.11
C LEU A 12 16.75 6.92 16.44
N HIS A 13 18.06 6.78 16.51
CA HIS A 13 18.79 6.39 17.72
C HIS A 13 19.21 7.56 18.61
N HIS A 14 18.79 8.79 18.31
CA HIS A 14 19.21 10.02 19.00
C HIS A 14 20.74 10.24 18.99
N GLU A 15 21.41 9.77 17.95
CA GLU A 15 22.85 9.98 17.76
C GLU A 15 23.14 11.28 16.99
N PRO A 16 24.38 11.82 17.07
CA PRO A 16 24.78 12.99 16.28
C PRO A 16 24.65 12.75 14.77
N ILE A 17 24.02 13.72 14.09
CA ILE A 17 23.79 13.75 12.65
C ILE A 17 24.36 15.02 12.02
N ASP A 18 24.66 14.98 10.72
CA ASP A 18 25.21 16.13 9.97
C ASP A 18 24.14 17.13 9.50
N ARG A 19 22.88 16.70 9.38
CA ARG A 19 21.68 17.52 9.19
C ARG A 19 20.42 16.71 9.53
N VAL A 20 19.28 17.38 9.70
CA VAL A 20 17.98 16.72 9.86
C VAL A 20 17.62 15.92 8.60
N PRO A 21 17.17 14.65 8.70
CA PRO A 21 16.66 13.90 7.56
C PRO A 21 15.40 14.54 7.00
N ILE A 22 15.27 14.60 5.67
CA ILE A 22 14.08 15.14 5.00
C ILE A 22 13.53 14.06 4.07
N SER A 23 12.25 13.75 4.18
CA SER A 23 11.55 12.82 3.29
C SER A 23 10.42 13.52 2.56
N THR A 24 10.26 13.26 1.27
CA THR A 24 9.12 13.71 0.47
C THR A 24 7.91 12.79 0.57
N TYR A 25 8.01 11.70 1.33
CA TYR A 25 6.97 10.71 1.63
C TYR A 25 6.30 10.08 0.39
N GLU A 26 5.43 10.82 -0.29
CA GLU A 26 4.67 10.38 -1.47
C GLU A 26 5.52 10.30 -2.76
N LEU A 27 6.63 11.05 -2.82
CA LEU A 27 7.51 11.06 -3.99
C LEU A 27 8.83 10.36 -3.67
N VAL A 28 8.91 9.09 -3.99
CA VAL A 28 10.07 8.24 -3.67
C VAL A 28 11.02 8.19 -4.87
N GLY A 29 12.08 9.00 -4.83
CA GLY A 29 13.04 9.07 -5.94
C GLY A 29 13.66 7.70 -6.28
N TRP A 30 13.97 6.89 -5.28
CA TRP A 30 14.62 5.60 -5.50
C TRP A 30 13.65 4.47 -5.86
N ASN A 31 12.35 4.75 -6.00
CA ASN A 31 11.38 3.80 -6.52
C ASN A 31 11.36 3.83 -8.06
N LEU A 32 12.24 3.05 -8.70
CA LEU A 32 12.34 2.97 -10.15
C LEU A 32 11.07 2.42 -10.83
N ASP A 33 10.24 1.68 -10.09
CA ASP A 33 9.00 1.09 -10.57
C ASP A 33 7.82 2.09 -10.55
N SER A 34 7.96 3.23 -9.87
CA SER A 34 6.93 4.27 -9.81
C SER A 34 6.74 4.99 -11.15
N TRP A 35 5.56 5.58 -11.38
CA TRP A 35 5.25 6.22 -12.67
C TRP A 35 5.96 7.57 -12.82
N GLU A 36 6.15 8.30 -11.71
CA GLU A 36 6.84 9.58 -11.64
C GLU A 36 8.33 9.43 -12.00
N ASN A 37 8.97 8.31 -11.67
CA ASN A 37 10.35 8.04 -12.05
C ASN A 37 10.51 7.54 -13.50
N ARG A 38 9.40 7.15 -14.16
CA ARG A 38 9.38 6.67 -15.56
C ARG A 38 8.89 7.71 -16.57
N THR A 39 8.40 8.86 -16.10
CA THR A 39 7.81 9.89 -16.96
C THR A 39 8.77 11.08 -17.12
N PRO A 40 9.10 11.53 -18.35
CA PRO A 40 10.03 12.63 -18.58
C PRO A 40 9.65 13.94 -17.86
N ALA A 41 8.35 14.22 -17.73
CA ALA A 41 7.85 15.42 -17.07
C ALA A 41 8.27 15.55 -15.59
N TYR A 42 8.55 14.43 -14.92
CA TYR A 42 8.95 14.40 -13.50
C TYR A 42 10.46 14.23 -13.30
N HIS A 43 11.24 14.02 -14.37
CA HIS A 43 12.66 13.70 -14.27
C HIS A 43 13.46 14.73 -13.46
N GLN A 44 13.27 16.03 -13.74
CA GLN A 44 13.98 17.10 -13.02
C GLN A 44 13.62 17.13 -11.53
N LEU A 45 12.34 16.95 -11.19
CA LEU A 45 11.88 16.90 -9.81
C LEU A 45 12.48 15.69 -9.08
N MET A 46 12.42 14.51 -9.70
CA MET A 46 12.95 13.28 -9.15
C MET A 46 14.46 13.35 -8.92
N GLU A 47 15.21 13.98 -9.84
CA GLU A 47 16.64 14.27 -9.68
C GLU A 47 16.94 15.16 -8.47
N VAL A 48 16.14 16.23 -8.26
CA VAL A 48 16.27 17.10 -7.09
C VAL A 48 16.00 16.31 -5.81
N ILE A 49 14.96 15.48 -5.79
CA ILE A 49 14.62 14.64 -4.63
C ILE A 49 15.80 13.74 -4.27
N ARG A 50 16.35 12.96 -5.22
CA ARG A 50 17.51 12.07 -4.93
C ARG A 50 18.72 12.82 -4.38
N LYS A 51 18.95 14.05 -4.86
CA LYS A 51 20.13 14.86 -4.50
C LYS A 51 19.97 15.62 -3.19
N LYS A 52 18.74 15.97 -2.80
CA LYS A 52 18.48 16.94 -1.73
C LYS A 52 17.71 16.39 -0.54
N THR A 53 17.16 15.19 -0.65
CA THR A 53 16.39 14.56 0.41
C THR A 53 17.00 13.22 0.80
N ASP A 54 16.52 12.67 1.91
CA ASP A 54 16.72 11.30 2.32
C ASP A 54 15.52 10.47 1.85
N CYS A 55 15.65 9.15 1.88
CA CYS A 55 14.64 8.25 1.31
C CYS A 55 14.10 7.30 2.37
N PHE A 56 12.81 7.43 2.67
CA PHE A 56 12.02 6.37 3.28
C PHE A 56 11.24 5.70 2.16
N TYR A 57 11.66 4.50 1.78
CA TYR A 57 11.03 3.77 0.69
C TYR A 57 9.92 2.90 1.27
N MET A 58 8.67 3.37 1.12
CA MET A 58 7.46 2.59 1.41
C MET A 58 7.29 1.49 0.36
N ALA A 59 7.64 0.28 0.73
CA ALA A 59 7.46 -0.91 -0.10
C ALA A 59 6.23 -1.69 0.38
N ASN A 60 5.48 -2.20 -0.59
CA ASN A 60 4.31 -3.05 -0.36
C ASN A 60 4.66 -4.46 -0.88
N PRO A 61 5.11 -5.37 0.00
CA PRO A 61 5.24 -6.78 -0.38
C PRO A 61 3.92 -7.32 -0.94
N THR A 62 4.01 -8.28 -1.84
CA THR A 62 2.82 -8.84 -2.48
C THR A 62 2.12 -9.79 -1.52
N LEU A 63 0.90 -9.47 -1.12
CA LEU A 63 0.03 -10.39 -0.39
C LEU A 63 -0.58 -11.39 -1.38
N ILE A 64 -0.34 -12.67 -1.17
CA ILE A 64 -0.90 -13.77 -1.94
C ILE A 64 -2.08 -14.32 -1.13
N GLU A 65 -3.27 -13.87 -1.53
CA GLU A 65 -4.56 -14.32 -0.99
C GLU A 65 -4.82 -15.76 -1.46
N PRO A 66 -5.09 -16.71 -0.54
CA PRO A 66 -5.51 -18.05 -0.91
C PRO A 66 -6.92 -18.01 -1.52
N SER A 67 -7.27 -19.04 -2.28
CA SER A 67 -8.65 -19.21 -2.72
C SER A 67 -9.56 -19.36 -1.50
N ASN A 68 -10.47 -18.40 -1.28
CA ASN A 68 -11.42 -18.41 -0.19
C ASN A 68 -12.84 -18.61 -0.75
N PRO A 69 -13.44 -19.81 -0.60
CA PRO A 69 -14.77 -20.09 -1.14
C PRO A 69 -15.90 -19.34 -0.43
N TYR A 70 -15.63 -18.71 0.72
CA TYR A 70 -16.60 -17.93 1.48
C TYR A 70 -16.57 -16.44 1.13
N ILE A 71 -15.60 -15.99 0.32
CA ILE A 71 -15.47 -14.58 -0.05
C ILE A 71 -15.46 -14.47 -1.58
N GLN A 72 -16.44 -13.78 -2.13
CA GLN A 72 -16.53 -13.54 -3.57
C GLN A 72 -16.59 -12.04 -3.85
N THR A 73 -15.75 -11.55 -4.76
CA THR A 73 -15.78 -10.16 -5.22
C THR A 73 -16.19 -10.09 -6.68
N GLU A 74 -17.20 -9.27 -6.97
CA GLU A 74 -17.65 -8.98 -8.32
C GLU A 74 -17.59 -7.47 -8.58
N SER A 75 -17.25 -7.08 -9.80
CA SER A 75 -17.31 -5.68 -10.23
C SER A 75 -18.23 -5.53 -11.44
N ARG A 76 -19.06 -4.49 -11.41
CA ARG A 76 -20.02 -4.16 -12.47
C ARG A 76 -19.84 -2.70 -12.86
N VAL A 77 -19.76 -2.44 -14.17
CA VAL A 77 -19.63 -1.08 -14.71
C VAL A 77 -21.01 -0.60 -15.15
N ILE A 78 -21.43 0.56 -14.64
CA ILE A 78 -22.68 1.23 -15.01
C ILE A 78 -22.33 2.64 -15.44
N GLY A 79 -22.33 2.89 -16.76
CA GLY A 79 -21.90 4.17 -17.33
C GLY A 79 -20.44 4.48 -16.98
N ARG A 80 -20.22 5.56 -16.22
CA ARG A 80 -18.88 6.02 -15.78
C ARG A 80 -18.53 5.57 -14.35
N GLN A 81 -19.30 4.65 -13.78
CA GLN A 81 -19.14 4.21 -12.40
C GLN A 81 -18.87 2.72 -12.35
N THR A 82 -17.92 2.33 -11.51
CA THR A 82 -17.63 0.94 -11.20
C THR A 82 -18.16 0.63 -9.80
N PHE A 83 -19.00 -0.39 -9.69
CA PHE A 83 -19.52 -0.90 -8.44
C PHE A 83 -18.85 -2.23 -8.13
N THR A 84 -18.15 -2.31 -7.00
CA THR A 84 -17.52 -3.54 -6.51
C THR A 84 -18.31 -4.04 -5.31
N THR A 85 -18.85 -5.25 -5.42
CA THR A 85 -19.55 -5.93 -4.33
C THR A 85 -18.68 -7.09 -3.86
N THR A 86 -18.41 -7.16 -2.57
CA THR A 86 -17.77 -8.34 -1.95
C THR A 86 -18.78 -8.99 -1.02
N THR A 87 -19.08 -10.26 -1.29
CA THR A 87 -20.02 -11.10 -0.54
C THR A 87 -19.24 -12.05 0.35
N PHE A 88 -19.65 -12.15 1.61
CA PHE A 88 -19.07 -13.01 2.63
C PHE A 88 -20.13 -14.02 3.07
N THR A 89 -19.92 -15.30 2.79
CA THR A 89 -20.85 -16.38 3.13
C THR A 89 -20.48 -16.97 4.49
N HIS A 90 -21.45 -17.02 5.40
CA HIS A 90 -21.32 -17.65 6.72
C HIS A 90 -22.37 -18.76 6.87
N ARG A 91 -22.38 -19.44 8.01
CA ARG A 91 -23.29 -20.58 8.25
C ARG A 91 -24.78 -20.22 8.12
N HIS A 92 -25.13 -18.99 8.46
CA HIS A 92 -26.52 -18.55 8.59
C HIS A 92 -27.01 -17.68 7.43
N GLY A 93 -26.15 -17.33 6.48
CA GLY A 93 -26.48 -16.44 5.38
C GLY A 93 -25.25 -15.82 4.71
N SER A 94 -25.37 -14.57 4.30
CA SER A 94 -24.25 -13.80 3.76
C SER A 94 -24.31 -12.32 4.09
N PHE A 95 -23.14 -11.73 4.26
CA PHE A 95 -22.94 -10.28 4.28
C PHE A 95 -22.48 -9.77 2.93
N SER A 96 -22.66 -8.47 2.68
CA SER A 96 -22.04 -7.83 1.52
C SER A 96 -21.59 -6.42 1.84
N THR A 97 -20.39 -6.08 1.38
CA THR A 97 -19.92 -4.69 1.27
C THR A 97 -20.02 -4.24 -0.17
N GLN A 98 -20.30 -2.97 -0.38
CA GLN A 98 -20.34 -2.40 -1.73
C GLN A 98 -19.60 -1.08 -1.77
N TYR A 99 -18.78 -0.92 -2.81
CA TYR A 99 -18.03 0.29 -3.10
C TYR A 99 -18.40 0.82 -4.48
N ARG A 100 -18.39 2.14 -4.62
CA ARG A 100 -18.48 2.85 -5.90
C ARG A 100 -17.17 3.56 -6.18
N GLN A 101 -16.74 3.55 -7.43
CA GLN A 101 -15.65 4.38 -7.94
C GLN A 101 -16.09 5.06 -9.23
N ASP A 102 -15.87 6.37 -9.32
CA ASP A 102 -16.22 7.18 -10.49
C ASP A 102 -14.99 7.32 -11.41
N ALA A 103 -15.19 7.24 -12.72
CA ALA A 103 -14.11 7.26 -13.69
C ALA A 103 -13.29 8.56 -13.64
N GLY A 104 -11.98 8.42 -13.50
CA GLY A 104 -11.03 9.53 -13.35
C GLY A 104 -10.80 9.96 -11.90
N LEU A 105 -11.45 9.32 -10.92
CA LEU A 105 -11.22 9.56 -9.50
C LEU A 105 -10.60 8.32 -8.85
N HIS A 106 -9.53 8.53 -8.07
CA HIS A 106 -8.90 7.46 -7.27
C HIS A 106 -9.69 7.11 -6.01
N THR A 107 -10.56 8.01 -5.56
CA THR A 107 -11.39 7.79 -4.38
C THR A 107 -12.41 6.67 -4.60
N ARG A 108 -12.54 5.79 -3.61
CA ARG A 108 -13.59 4.76 -3.54
C ARG A 108 -14.55 5.11 -2.42
N TRP A 109 -15.84 5.17 -2.72
CA TRP A 109 -16.88 5.43 -1.72
C TRP A 109 -17.49 4.12 -1.26
N LYS A 110 -17.50 3.88 0.05
CA LYS A 110 -18.26 2.79 0.65
C LYS A 110 -19.73 3.19 0.66
N ILE A 111 -20.57 2.41 -0.03
CA ILE A 111 -22.01 2.67 -0.13
C ILE A 111 -22.85 1.63 0.61
N ARG A 112 -22.26 0.48 0.97
CA ARG A 112 -22.84 -0.50 1.88
C ARG A 112 -21.77 -1.01 2.83
N HIS A 113 -22.07 -0.95 4.13
CA HIS A 113 -21.22 -1.50 5.18
C HIS A 113 -21.40 -3.02 5.27
N LEU A 114 -20.34 -3.71 5.66
CA LEU A 114 -20.34 -5.17 5.77
C LEU A 114 -21.29 -5.65 6.88
N LEU A 115 -21.18 -5.03 8.05
CA LEU A 115 -21.94 -5.30 9.26
C LEU A 115 -22.78 -4.07 9.59
N ASN A 116 -24.02 -4.26 10.04
CA ASN A 116 -24.95 -3.18 10.39
C ASN A 116 -25.31 -3.20 11.87
N GLU A 117 -25.33 -4.39 12.48
CA GLU A 117 -25.69 -4.60 13.88
C GLU A 117 -24.57 -5.32 14.63
N ILE A 118 -24.56 -5.20 15.96
CA ILE A 118 -23.55 -5.87 16.81
C ILE A 118 -23.65 -7.40 16.69
N SER A 119 -24.86 -7.94 16.50
CA SER A 119 -25.08 -9.37 16.32
C SER A 119 -24.38 -9.94 15.08
N ASP A 120 -24.09 -9.11 14.08
CA ASP A 120 -23.42 -9.56 12.85
C ASP A 120 -21.97 -10.00 13.10
N ILE A 121 -21.38 -9.62 14.24
CA ILE A 121 -19.99 -9.95 14.60
C ILE A 121 -19.81 -11.46 14.76
N ASP A 122 -20.75 -12.14 15.43
CA ASP A 122 -20.65 -13.58 15.67
C ASP A 122 -20.70 -14.38 14.36
N ASP A 123 -21.59 -13.95 13.46
CA ASP A 123 -21.70 -14.50 12.11
C ASP A 123 -20.46 -14.23 11.26
N TYR A 124 -19.88 -13.03 11.36
CA TYR A 124 -18.64 -12.67 10.66
C TYR A 124 -17.46 -13.51 11.15
N LEU A 125 -17.31 -13.67 12.47
CA LEU A 125 -16.25 -14.47 13.08
C LEU A 125 -16.42 -15.98 12.84
N SER A 126 -17.61 -16.43 12.42
CA SER A 126 -17.84 -17.82 12.02
C SER A 126 -17.27 -18.19 10.65
N ILE A 127 -16.88 -17.19 9.85
CA ILE A 127 -16.29 -17.41 8.51
C ILE A 127 -14.88 -17.99 8.68
N PRO A 128 -14.56 -19.14 8.06
CA PRO A 128 -13.24 -19.73 8.17
C PRO A 128 -12.14 -18.78 7.66
N TYR A 129 -11.09 -18.62 8.46
CA TYR A 129 -9.90 -17.85 8.10
C TYR A 129 -8.99 -18.68 7.21
N PHE A 130 -8.55 -18.08 6.11
CA PHE A 130 -7.55 -18.66 5.22
C PHE A 130 -6.31 -17.77 5.27
N GLU A 131 -5.20 -18.34 5.72
CA GLU A 131 -3.97 -17.59 5.94
C GLU A 131 -3.33 -17.16 4.61
N PRO A 132 -3.09 -15.87 4.39
CA PRO A 132 -2.36 -15.39 3.24
C PRO A 132 -0.87 -15.63 3.40
N SER A 133 -0.18 -15.76 2.26
CA SER A 133 1.28 -15.77 2.22
C SER A 133 1.81 -14.44 1.70
N ILE A 134 3.03 -14.09 2.08
CA ILE A 134 3.67 -12.83 1.67
C ILE A 134 4.83 -13.17 0.76
N ASP A 135 4.83 -12.61 -0.45
CA ASP A 135 5.98 -12.63 -1.33
C ASP A 135 6.82 -11.36 -1.13
N MET A 136 8.04 -11.56 -0.61
CA MET A 136 9.03 -10.52 -0.33
C MET A 136 9.99 -10.27 -1.51
N SER A 137 9.80 -10.92 -2.66
CA SER A 137 10.71 -10.83 -3.82
C SER A 137 10.92 -9.38 -4.28
N SER A 138 9.84 -8.60 -4.43
CA SER A 138 9.88 -7.20 -4.83
C SER A 138 10.59 -6.33 -3.79
N PHE A 139 10.26 -6.52 -2.51
CA PHE A 139 10.87 -5.81 -1.38
C PHE A 139 12.38 -6.03 -1.33
N ASN A 140 12.83 -7.29 -1.47
CA ASN A 140 14.25 -7.63 -1.38
C ASN A 140 15.04 -7.02 -2.54
N ARG A 141 14.53 -7.08 -3.77
CA ARG A 141 15.13 -6.39 -4.91
C ARG A 141 15.23 -4.89 -4.70
N GLN A 142 14.14 -4.25 -4.27
CA GLN A 142 14.11 -2.80 -4.02
C GLN A 142 15.08 -2.39 -2.90
N LYS A 143 15.24 -3.24 -1.87
CA LYS A 143 16.21 -3.04 -0.80
C LYS A 143 17.65 -3.06 -1.32
N GLU A 144 17.97 -3.98 -2.23
CA GLU A 144 19.28 -4.05 -2.88
C GLU A 144 19.54 -2.80 -3.73
N ASP A 145 18.56 -2.40 -4.55
CA ASP A 145 18.63 -1.20 -5.38
C ASP A 145 18.78 0.10 -4.56
N LEU A 146 18.14 0.17 -3.39
CA LEU A 146 18.18 1.35 -2.51
C LEU A 146 19.54 1.53 -1.82
N ALA A 147 20.26 0.44 -1.53
CA ALA A 147 21.58 0.45 -0.89
C ALA A 147 21.67 1.41 0.32
N ASP A 148 22.50 2.46 0.24
CA ASP A 148 22.70 3.49 1.28
C ASP A 148 21.92 4.79 1.00
N HIS A 149 21.10 4.80 -0.05
CA HIS A 149 20.29 5.94 -0.43
C HIS A 149 19.04 6.12 0.44
N GLY A 150 18.75 5.19 1.35
CA GLY A 150 17.64 5.32 2.29
C GLY A 150 17.41 4.10 3.17
N VAL A 151 16.22 4.07 3.77
CA VAL A 151 15.71 2.94 4.55
C VAL A 151 14.42 2.41 3.92
N MET A 152 14.27 1.09 3.91
CA MET A 152 13.02 0.44 3.52
C MET A 152 12.02 0.52 4.66
N MET A 153 10.75 0.74 4.31
CA MET A 153 9.61 0.65 5.21
C MET A 153 8.56 -0.27 4.61
N ILE A 154 7.91 -1.07 5.46
CA ILE A 154 6.75 -1.87 5.05
C ILE A 154 5.52 -0.98 5.24
N SER A 155 4.71 -0.87 4.19
CA SER A 155 3.40 -0.18 4.22
C SER A 155 2.26 -1.15 4.49
#